data_AF-A0A497GL78-F1
#
_entry.id   AF-A0A497GL78-F1
#
_cell.length_a   1.000
_cell.length_b   1.000
_cell.length_c   1.000
_cell.angle_alpha   90.00
_cell.angle_beta   90.00
_cell.angle_gamma   90.00
#
_symmetry.space_group_name_H-M   'P 1'
#
loop_
_entity.id
_entity.type
_entity.pdbx_description
1 polymer ?
#
loop_
_entity_poly.entity_id
_entity_poly.type
_entity_poly.pdbx_seq_one_letter_code
_entity_poly.pdbx_strand_id
1 'polypeptide(L)'
;MIKTRCISLLLLSVLIAMLLTPSIPTRSQKPQWEVSAEGVRVTVGNIEIYIGATTGISDIFISGVEVISGLGIWVFAPGWEYIGATPWEGEVLEPPTVDELPDGILVKTHARFSPDTNTYLEFRGVYKIYNTGMIIANTTVTAYDDTEVQAVYFIIYFPIDTLKGQTIYMVYGGTSGITFPEEFSGWSIASGTYSAAYISLPQGDIVFVALEPTALGYELTDGRDWGGNVYEIITTLRSAGMIAKGTTMKVSLMLYPHTRGPEFTKLIVETFGSLGAAKSTVETLKKSKPRTPGGAKLLAECEKEVKLAYDAYSKGDIESTRAHALKALELAQKIKAVERRQRILFFMVIPGIIGIVIMFLLAWSASQKVRKEVAS
;
A
#
# COMPACT_ATOMS: atom_id res chain seq x y z
N MET A 1 -19.09 52.94 -21.62
CA MET A 1 -19.95 52.32 -20.58
C MET A 1 -20.37 50.87 -20.87
N ILE A 2 -20.44 50.42 -22.13
CA ILE A 2 -20.87 49.03 -22.46
C ILE A 2 -19.78 47.98 -22.16
N LYS A 3 -18.49 48.30 -22.39
CA LYS A 3 -17.37 47.37 -22.13
C LYS A 3 -17.20 47.00 -20.64
N THR A 4 -17.42 47.94 -19.73
CA THR A 4 -17.27 47.70 -18.28
C THR A 4 -18.35 46.75 -17.75
N ARG A 5 -19.59 46.86 -18.25
CA ARG A 5 -20.71 45.97 -17.86
C ARG A 5 -20.50 44.53 -18.33
N CYS A 6 -19.96 44.32 -19.53
CA CYS A 6 -19.64 42.97 -20.02
C CYS A 6 -18.54 42.30 -19.20
N ILE A 7 -17.50 43.04 -18.78
CA ILE A 7 -16.42 42.50 -17.95
C ILE A 7 -16.95 42.11 -16.56
N SER A 8 -17.82 42.91 -15.97
CA SER A 8 -18.46 42.60 -14.68
C SER A 8 -19.36 41.36 -14.75
N LEU A 9 -20.13 41.20 -15.84
CA LEU A 9 -20.96 40.01 -16.07
C LEU A 9 -20.14 38.75 -16.28
N LEU A 10 -19.01 38.85 -16.99
CA LEU A 10 -18.12 37.72 -17.24
C LEU A 10 -17.42 37.28 -15.95
N LEU A 11 -16.92 38.22 -15.15
CA LEU A 11 -16.37 37.95 -13.82
C LEU A 11 -17.40 37.32 -12.88
N LEU A 12 -18.64 37.79 -12.89
CA LEU A 12 -19.72 37.22 -12.08
C LEU A 12 -20.06 35.79 -12.53
N SER A 13 -20.07 35.54 -13.85
CA SER A 13 -20.31 34.19 -14.39
C SER A 13 -19.18 33.21 -14.05
N VAL A 14 -17.92 33.66 -14.05
CA VAL A 14 -16.78 32.85 -13.60
C VAL A 14 -16.84 32.59 -12.10
N LEU A 15 -17.23 33.58 -11.30
CA LEU A 15 -17.38 33.41 -9.85
C LEU A 15 -18.50 32.43 -9.49
N ILE A 16 -19.63 32.50 -10.20
CA ILE A 16 -20.76 31.58 -10.05
C ILE A 16 -20.37 30.17 -10.52
N ALA A 17 -19.62 30.04 -11.62
CA ALA A 17 -19.09 28.76 -12.08
C ALA A 17 -18.12 28.15 -11.05
N MET A 18 -17.28 28.95 -10.39
CA MET A 18 -16.39 28.50 -9.29
C MET A 18 -17.16 28.15 -8.00
N LEU A 19 -18.35 28.71 -7.79
CA LEU A 19 -19.22 28.36 -6.64
C LEU A 19 -20.08 27.12 -6.92
N LEU A 20 -20.32 26.79 -8.20
CA LEU A 20 -21.08 25.62 -8.64
C LEU A 20 -20.19 24.41 -8.95
N THR A 21 -18.87 24.56 -8.97
CA THR A 21 -17.99 23.38 -8.91
C THR A 21 -18.24 22.70 -7.56
N PRO A 22 -18.63 21.42 -7.53
CA PRO A 22 -18.78 20.70 -6.28
C PRO A 22 -17.46 20.84 -5.52
N SER A 23 -17.53 21.46 -4.35
CA SER A 23 -16.39 21.58 -3.45
C SER A 23 -15.95 20.15 -3.11
N ILE A 24 -14.92 19.68 -3.80
CA ILE A 24 -14.30 18.38 -3.55
C ILE A 24 -13.91 18.41 -2.07
N PRO A 25 -14.48 17.53 -1.23
CA PRO A 25 -14.16 17.56 0.19
C PRO A 25 -12.68 17.24 0.38
N THR A 26 -11.90 18.24 0.78
CA THR A 26 -10.46 18.13 1.01
C THR A 26 -10.11 17.61 2.41
N ARG A 27 -11.10 17.14 3.17
CA ARG A 27 -10.95 16.70 4.57
C ARG A 27 -11.41 15.26 4.72
N SER A 28 -10.69 14.50 5.55
CA SER A 28 -11.11 13.21 6.09
C SER A 28 -12.61 13.20 6.42
N GLN A 29 -13.34 12.26 5.85
CA GLN A 29 -14.78 12.11 6.06
C GLN A 29 -15.05 10.77 6.75
N LYS A 30 -15.90 10.79 7.77
CA LYS A 30 -16.31 9.54 8.44
C LYS A 30 -17.04 8.67 7.40
N PRO A 31 -16.64 7.38 7.22
CA PRO A 31 -17.36 6.47 6.36
C PRO A 31 -18.83 6.37 6.77
N GLN A 32 -19.71 6.37 5.78
CA GLN A 32 -21.12 6.03 5.93
C GLN A 32 -21.33 4.65 5.31
N TRP A 33 -22.21 3.84 5.89
CA TRP A 33 -22.46 2.49 5.36
C TRP A 33 -23.90 2.05 5.50
N GLU A 34 -24.27 1.12 4.64
CA GLU A 34 -25.52 0.38 4.66
C GLU A 34 -25.22 -1.11 4.54
N VAL A 35 -25.79 -1.91 5.44
CA VAL A 35 -25.67 -3.36 5.42
C VAL A 35 -26.95 -3.95 4.87
N SER A 36 -26.84 -4.84 3.90
CA SER A 36 -27.95 -5.54 3.26
C SER A 36 -27.65 -7.03 3.12
N ALA A 37 -28.60 -7.80 2.58
CA ALA A 37 -28.37 -9.21 2.26
C ALA A 37 -27.31 -9.41 1.16
N GLU A 38 -27.17 -8.45 0.24
CA GLU A 38 -26.21 -8.54 -0.86
C GLU A 38 -24.80 -8.13 -0.45
N GLY A 39 -24.64 -7.40 0.66
CA GLY A 39 -23.34 -6.95 1.12
C GLY A 39 -23.36 -5.66 1.92
N VAL A 40 -22.24 -4.95 1.89
CA VAL A 40 -22.05 -3.66 2.56
C VAL A 40 -21.70 -2.61 1.52
N ARG A 41 -22.54 -1.58 1.44
CA ARG A 41 -22.23 -0.36 0.68
C ARG A 41 -21.57 0.63 1.62
N VAL A 42 -20.42 1.17 1.24
CA VAL A 42 -19.66 2.16 2.02
C VAL A 42 -19.42 3.39 1.17
N THR A 43 -19.64 4.57 1.75
CA THR A 43 -19.36 5.86 1.12
C THR A 43 -18.36 6.65 1.95
N VAL A 44 -17.30 7.14 1.31
CA VAL A 44 -16.30 8.04 1.91
C VAL A 44 -16.08 9.22 0.97
N GLY A 45 -16.66 10.38 1.26
CA GLY A 45 -16.62 11.49 0.31
C GLY A 45 -17.36 11.15 -0.97
N ASN A 46 -16.65 11.26 -2.09
CA ASN A 46 -17.14 10.95 -3.42
C ASN A 46 -16.74 9.55 -3.89
N ILE A 47 -16.28 8.70 -2.98
CA ILE A 47 -15.92 7.31 -3.24
C ILE A 47 -17.03 6.42 -2.70
N GLU A 48 -17.52 5.53 -3.55
CA GLU A 48 -18.45 4.47 -3.15
C GLU A 48 -17.78 3.11 -3.34
N ILE A 49 -17.96 2.22 -2.37
CA ILE A 49 -17.36 0.89 -2.34
C ILE A 49 -18.47 -0.09 -2.02
N TYR A 50 -18.58 -1.14 -2.82
CA TYR A 50 -19.56 -2.20 -2.63
C TYR A 50 -18.81 -3.49 -2.31
N ILE A 51 -19.02 -4.02 -1.11
CA ILE A 51 -18.40 -5.28 -0.64
C ILE A 51 -19.49 -6.35 -0.66
N GLY A 52 -19.32 -7.38 -1.49
CA GLY A 52 -20.29 -8.47 -1.60
C GLY A 52 -20.36 -9.30 -0.31
N ALA A 53 -21.56 -9.77 0.05
CA ALA A 53 -21.75 -10.62 1.22
C ALA A 53 -20.94 -11.94 1.13
N THR A 54 -20.65 -12.36 -0.10
CA THR A 54 -19.87 -13.53 -0.47
C THR A 54 -18.35 -13.33 -0.42
N THR A 55 -17.87 -12.16 0.03
CA THR A 55 -16.46 -11.72 0.07
C THR A 55 -15.94 -11.15 -1.26
N GLY A 56 -15.22 -10.04 -1.20
CA GLY A 56 -14.71 -9.34 -2.38
C GLY A 56 -15.37 -7.97 -2.49
N ILE A 57 -14.80 -7.13 -3.35
CA ILE A 57 -15.36 -5.83 -3.69
C ILE A 57 -16.04 -6.03 -5.04
N SER A 58 -17.35 -5.86 -5.10
CA SER A 58 -18.08 -5.92 -6.37
C SER A 58 -17.75 -4.70 -7.20
N ASP A 59 -17.73 -3.51 -6.58
CA ASP A 59 -17.59 -2.26 -7.32
C ASP A 59 -16.88 -1.16 -6.52
N ILE A 60 -16.14 -0.31 -7.21
CA ILE A 60 -15.63 0.96 -6.69
C ILE A 60 -15.99 2.07 -7.67
N PHE A 61 -16.60 3.14 -7.14
CA PHE A 61 -16.92 4.34 -7.90
C PHE A 61 -16.14 5.54 -7.38
N ILE A 62 -15.69 6.40 -8.28
CA ILE A 62 -15.14 7.71 -7.97
C ILE A 62 -16.00 8.76 -8.67
N SER A 63 -16.63 9.63 -7.88
CA SER A 63 -17.54 10.68 -8.39
C SER A 63 -18.67 10.12 -9.28
N GLY A 64 -19.18 8.92 -8.96
CA GLY A 64 -20.22 8.23 -9.71
C GLY A 64 -19.76 7.49 -10.97
N VAL A 65 -18.45 7.46 -11.26
CA VAL A 65 -17.89 6.67 -12.36
C VAL A 65 -17.27 5.39 -11.80
N GLU A 66 -17.67 4.25 -12.36
CA GLU A 66 -17.16 2.93 -12.00
C GLU A 66 -15.71 2.78 -12.47
N VAL A 67 -14.80 2.49 -11.54
CA VAL A 67 -13.37 2.31 -11.81
C VAL A 67 -12.89 0.88 -11.55
N ILE A 68 -13.65 0.12 -10.77
CA ILE A 68 -13.47 -1.32 -10.53
C ILE A 68 -14.86 -1.95 -10.56
N SER A 69 -15.00 -3.04 -11.29
CA SER A 69 -16.24 -3.82 -11.45
C SER A 69 -16.00 -5.28 -11.08
N GLY A 70 -15.23 -5.50 -10.01
CA GLY A 70 -14.93 -6.80 -9.44
C GLY A 70 -13.51 -6.88 -8.89
N LEU A 71 -13.35 -7.29 -7.65
CA LEU A 71 -12.06 -7.60 -7.02
C LEU A 71 -12.26 -8.69 -5.96
N GLY A 72 -11.60 -9.83 -6.14
CA GLY A 72 -11.90 -11.04 -5.36
C GLY A 72 -11.17 -12.29 -5.83
N ILE A 73 -11.77 -13.45 -5.56
CA ILE A 73 -11.22 -14.76 -5.93
C ILE A 73 -12.12 -15.44 -6.96
N TRP A 74 -11.52 -15.96 -8.02
CA TRP A 74 -12.16 -16.74 -9.07
C TRP A 74 -11.61 -18.15 -9.03
N VAL A 75 -12.49 -19.14 -9.10
CA VAL A 75 -12.10 -20.55 -9.03
C VAL A 75 -12.62 -21.31 -10.23
N PHE A 76 -11.71 -22.11 -10.78
CA PHE A 76 -11.99 -23.02 -11.87
C PHE A 76 -11.67 -24.45 -11.42
N ALA A 77 -12.60 -25.37 -11.62
CA ALA A 77 -12.41 -26.80 -11.43
C ALA A 77 -11.75 -27.45 -12.67
N PRO A 78 -11.22 -28.69 -12.55
CA PRO A 78 -10.55 -29.39 -13.65
C PRO A 78 -11.32 -29.33 -14.97
N GLY A 79 -10.62 -29.04 -16.06
CA GLY A 79 -11.25 -28.84 -17.38
C GLY A 79 -11.74 -27.41 -17.63
N TRP A 80 -11.28 -26.43 -16.81
CA TRP A 80 -11.66 -25.02 -16.90
C TRP A 80 -13.15 -24.76 -16.63
N GLU A 81 -13.78 -25.62 -15.82
CA GLU A 81 -15.16 -25.40 -15.38
C GLU A 81 -15.19 -24.23 -14.38
N TYR A 82 -15.92 -23.17 -14.72
CA TYR A 82 -16.10 -22.01 -13.85
C TYR A 82 -16.97 -22.38 -12.64
N ILE A 83 -16.43 -22.21 -11.44
CA ILE A 83 -17.13 -22.52 -10.18
C ILE A 83 -17.79 -21.27 -9.60
N GLY A 84 -17.05 -20.17 -9.59
CA GLY A 84 -17.59 -18.89 -9.18
C GLY A 84 -16.56 -17.82 -8.88
N ALA A 85 -17.08 -16.62 -8.61
CA ALA A 85 -16.33 -15.43 -8.27
C ALA A 85 -16.86 -14.81 -6.98
N THR A 86 -16.00 -14.68 -5.98
CA THR A 86 -16.41 -14.27 -4.63
C THR A 86 -17.17 -12.94 -4.57
N PRO A 87 -16.89 -11.89 -5.39
CA PRO A 87 -17.63 -10.63 -5.26
C PRO A 87 -19.15 -10.75 -5.47
N TRP A 88 -19.61 -11.81 -6.15
CA TRP A 88 -21.03 -11.97 -6.52
C TRP A 88 -21.61 -13.35 -6.17
N GLU A 89 -20.77 -14.38 -6.04
CA GLU A 89 -21.22 -15.78 -5.97
C GLU A 89 -20.67 -16.49 -4.73
N GLY A 90 -21.52 -17.31 -4.12
CA GLY A 90 -21.19 -18.11 -2.94
C GLY A 90 -22.37 -18.27 -2.00
N GLU A 91 -22.22 -19.20 -1.05
CA GLU A 91 -23.11 -19.37 0.09
C GLU A 91 -22.57 -18.54 1.26
N VAL A 92 -23.34 -17.56 1.72
CA VAL A 92 -23.00 -16.73 2.88
C VAL A 92 -23.16 -17.56 4.15
N LEU A 93 -22.06 -17.75 4.88
CA LEU A 93 -22.02 -18.53 6.13
C LEU A 93 -22.32 -17.66 7.35
N GLU A 94 -21.81 -16.43 7.34
CA GLU A 94 -22.12 -15.41 8.33
C GLU A 94 -22.48 -14.10 7.61
N PRO A 95 -23.59 -13.42 7.99
CA PRO A 95 -23.92 -12.13 7.41
C PRO A 95 -22.78 -11.12 7.58
N PRO A 96 -22.61 -10.18 6.63
CA PRO A 96 -21.58 -9.15 6.76
C PRO A 96 -21.74 -8.33 8.04
N THR A 97 -20.63 -8.06 8.71
CA THR A 97 -20.60 -7.22 9.92
C THR A 97 -19.74 -5.99 9.69
N VAL A 98 -20.10 -4.90 10.37
CA VAL A 98 -19.36 -3.63 10.32
C VAL A 98 -19.09 -3.16 11.75
N ASP A 99 -17.81 -3.06 12.11
CA ASP A 99 -17.38 -2.50 13.38
C ASP A 99 -16.86 -1.07 13.17
N GLU A 100 -17.31 -0.11 14.00
CA GLU A 100 -16.74 1.24 14.00
C GLU A 100 -15.34 1.24 14.64
N LEU A 101 -14.41 1.97 14.02
CA LEU A 101 -13.08 2.24 14.54
C LEU A 101 -12.86 3.76 14.68
N PRO A 102 -11.95 4.23 15.55
CA PRO A 102 -11.67 5.66 15.67
C PRO A 102 -11.24 6.34 14.36
N ASP A 103 -10.61 5.58 13.46
CA ASP A 103 -10.00 6.01 12.22
C ASP A 103 -10.72 5.48 10.95
N GLY A 104 -11.88 4.83 11.11
CA GLY A 104 -12.60 4.24 9.99
C GLY A 104 -13.65 3.20 10.41
N ILE A 105 -13.83 2.19 9.58
CA ILE A 105 -14.68 1.02 9.85
C ILE A 105 -13.95 -0.27 9.47
N LEU A 106 -14.41 -1.38 10.02
CA LEU A 106 -13.95 -2.72 9.70
C LEU A 106 -15.14 -3.56 9.21
N VAL A 107 -15.13 -3.91 7.93
CA VAL A 107 -16.13 -4.80 7.34
C VAL A 107 -15.58 -6.23 7.32
N LYS A 108 -16.38 -7.21 7.76
CA LYS A 108 -16.04 -8.62 7.73
C LYS A 108 -17.11 -9.41 6.98
N THR A 109 -16.66 -10.35 6.15
CA THR A 109 -17.53 -11.25 5.37
C THR A 109 -17.03 -12.68 5.51
N HIS A 110 -17.93 -13.65 5.42
CA HIS A 110 -17.58 -15.07 5.49
C HIS A 110 -18.57 -15.89 4.66
N ALA A 111 -18.05 -16.55 3.64
CA ALA A 111 -18.81 -17.34 2.69
C ALA A 111 -18.02 -18.56 2.23
N ARG A 112 -18.62 -19.42 1.41
CA ARG A 112 -17.96 -20.53 0.73
C ARG A 112 -18.59 -20.78 -0.64
N PHE A 113 -17.96 -21.58 -1.48
CA PHE A 113 -18.69 -22.18 -2.60
C PHE A 113 -19.55 -23.35 -2.11
N SER A 114 -20.67 -23.60 -2.80
CA SER A 114 -21.57 -24.69 -2.45
C SER A 114 -20.82 -26.02 -2.50
N PRO A 115 -21.01 -26.92 -1.51
CA PRO A 115 -20.47 -28.28 -1.58
C PRO A 115 -20.83 -29.04 -2.87
N ASP A 116 -21.96 -28.69 -3.50
CA ASP A 116 -22.42 -29.32 -4.75
C ASP A 116 -21.49 -29.06 -5.95
N THR A 117 -20.62 -28.06 -5.84
CA THR A 117 -19.60 -27.74 -6.85
C THR A 117 -18.38 -28.67 -6.79
N ASN A 118 -18.30 -29.58 -5.81
CA ASN A 118 -17.11 -30.35 -5.47
C ASN A 118 -15.85 -29.49 -5.21
N THR A 119 -16.04 -28.19 -4.98
CA THR A 119 -15.00 -27.21 -4.72
C THR A 119 -15.13 -26.69 -3.30
N TYR A 120 -14.34 -27.26 -2.38
CA TYR A 120 -14.52 -27.08 -0.94
C TYR A 120 -13.70 -25.92 -0.40
N LEU A 121 -13.99 -24.70 -0.88
CA LEU A 121 -13.28 -23.48 -0.49
C LEU A 121 -14.17 -22.52 0.31
N GLU A 122 -13.67 -22.11 1.47
CA GLU A 122 -14.22 -21.06 2.32
C GLU A 122 -13.45 -19.75 2.14
N PHE A 123 -14.15 -18.63 2.14
CA PHE A 123 -13.62 -17.28 1.93
C PHE A 123 -13.94 -16.40 3.14
N ARG A 124 -12.93 -15.68 3.61
CA ARG A 124 -13.07 -14.65 4.64
C ARG A 124 -12.49 -13.34 4.16
N GLY A 125 -13.33 -12.30 4.13
CA GLY A 125 -12.94 -10.94 3.80
C GLY A 125 -12.84 -10.09 5.05
N VAL A 126 -11.77 -9.29 5.14
CA VAL A 126 -11.59 -8.28 6.19
C VAL A 126 -11.12 -6.98 5.53
N TYR A 127 -12.01 -5.99 5.49
CA TYR A 127 -11.80 -4.71 4.83
C TYR A 127 -11.75 -3.60 5.89
N LYS A 128 -10.56 -3.05 6.12
CA LYS A 128 -10.43 -1.84 6.94
C LYS A 128 -10.51 -0.62 6.03
N ILE A 129 -11.59 0.16 6.16
CA ILE A 129 -11.83 1.35 5.35
C ILE A 129 -11.62 2.57 6.24
N TYR A 130 -10.63 3.39 5.89
CA TYR A 130 -10.22 4.54 6.67
C TYR A 130 -11.08 5.77 6.35
N ASN A 131 -11.14 6.73 7.28
CA ASN A 131 -11.75 8.04 7.05
C ASN A 131 -11.09 8.84 5.90
N THR A 132 -9.95 8.38 5.40
CA THR A 132 -9.24 8.98 4.27
C THR A 132 -9.66 8.41 2.92
N GLY A 133 -10.43 7.32 2.89
CA GLY A 133 -10.79 6.57 1.67
C GLY A 133 -9.80 5.45 1.33
N MET A 134 -8.68 5.34 2.06
CA MET A 134 -7.79 4.18 1.95
C MET A 134 -8.51 2.92 2.43
N ILE A 135 -8.27 1.80 1.76
CA ILE A 135 -8.84 0.49 2.08
C ILE A 135 -7.69 -0.49 2.23
N ILE A 136 -7.67 -1.27 3.31
CA ILE A 136 -6.86 -2.49 3.39
C ILE A 136 -7.81 -3.66 3.23
N ALA A 137 -7.76 -4.32 2.07
CA ALA A 137 -8.57 -5.47 1.73
C ALA A 137 -7.75 -6.74 1.96
N ASN A 138 -8.18 -7.57 2.91
CA ASN A 138 -7.58 -8.88 3.16
C ASN A 138 -8.58 -9.96 2.81
N THR A 139 -8.18 -10.87 1.91
CA THR A 139 -8.95 -12.04 1.55
C THR A 139 -8.16 -13.29 1.94
N THR A 140 -8.80 -14.16 2.70
CA THR A 140 -8.27 -15.48 3.06
C THR A 140 -9.15 -16.55 2.45
N VAL A 141 -8.53 -17.50 1.76
CA VAL A 141 -9.18 -18.67 1.19
C VAL A 141 -8.68 -19.90 1.93
N THR A 142 -9.59 -20.74 2.43
CA THR A 142 -9.24 -21.96 3.16
C THR A 142 -9.99 -23.14 2.58
N ALA A 143 -9.28 -24.21 2.24
CA ALA A 143 -9.91 -25.47 1.87
C ALA A 143 -10.50 -26.16 3.11
N TYR A 144 -11.82 -26.35 3.17
CA TYR A 144 -12.47 -27.05 4.29
C TYR A 144 -12.59 -28.56 4.08
N ASP A 145 -12.34 -29.01 2.85
CA ASP A 145 -12.06 -30.40 2.49
C ASP A 145 -11.01 -30.47 1.37
N ASP A 146 -10.53 -31.67 1.05
CA ASP A 146 -9.65 -31.88 -0.10
C ASP A 146 -10.39 -31.51 -1.39
N THR A 147 -9.80 -30.63 -2.20
CA THR A 147 -10.45 -30.10 -3.41
C THR A 147 -9.48 -30.01 -4.58
N GLU A 148 -9.89 -30.52 -5.73
CA GLU A 148 -9.12 -30.41 -6.96
C GLU A 148 -9.53 -29.15 -7.72
N VAL A 149 -8.55 -28.36 -8.18
CA VAL A 149 -8.79 -27.14 -8.95
C VAL A 149 -8.02 -27.19 -10.26
N GLN A 150 -8.53 -26.50 -11.28
CA GLN A 150 -7.76 -26.09 -12.46
C GLN A 150 -6.95 -24.83 -12.13
N ALA A 151 -7.57 -23.87 -11.45
CA ALA A 151 -6.92 -22.65 -11.00
C ALA A 151 -7.71 -21.94 -9.89
N VAL A 152 -6.98 -21.22 -9.04
CA VAL A 152 -7.52 -20.19 -8.14
C VAL A 152 -6.82 -18.89 -8.48
N TYR A 153 -7.58 -17.92 -8.95
CA TYR A 153 -7.10 -16.60 -9.34
C TYR A 153 -7.58 -15.55 -8.36
N PHE A 154 -6.73 -14.56 -8.10
CA PHE A 154 -7.16 -13.26 -7.62
C PHE A 154 -7.29 -12.35 -8.83
N ILE A 155 -8.48 -11.78 -9.05
CA ILE A 155 -8.74 -10.96 -10.24
C ILE A 155 -9.21 -9.56 -9.85
N ILE A 156 -8.79 -8.57 -10.63
CA ILE A 156 -9.32 -7.20 -10.60
C ILE A 156 -9.91 -6.89 -11.97
N TYR A 157 -11.19 -6.54 -12.02
CA TYR A 157 -11.91 -6.13 -13.22
C TYR A 157 -11.98 -4.62 -13.35
N PHE A 158 -11.65 -4.14 -14.54
CA PHE A 158 -11.70 -2.74 -14.92
C PHE A 158 -12.69 -2.56 -16.07
N PRO A 159 -13.73 -1.71 -15.91
CA PRO A 159 -14.68 -1.46 -16.99
C PRO A 159 -14.01 -0.90 -18.25
N ILE A 160 -14.25 -1.52 -19.40
CA ILE A 160 -13.68 -1.05 -20.68
C ILE A 160 -14.19 0.34 -21.03
N ASP A 161 -15.47 0.62 -20.76
CA ASP A 161 -16.09 1.91 -21.07
C ASP A 161 -15.43 3.08 -20.31
N THR A 162 -14.87 2.81 -19.14
CA THR A 162 -14.12 3.80 -18.36
C THR A 162 -12.65 3.83 -18.78
N LEU A 163 -12.02 2.67 -19.01
CA LEU A 163 -10.56 2.56 -19.07
C LEU A 163 -9.96 2.43 -20.47
N LYS A 164 -10.76 2.25 -21.52
CA LYS A 164 -10.22 2.16 -22.89
C LYS A 164 -9.39 3.40 -23.25
N GLY A 165 -8.19 3.17 -23.81
CA GLY A 165 -7.22 4.23 -24.13
C GLY A 165 -6.51 4.84 -22.92
N GLN A 166 -6.87 4.46 -21.68
CA GLN A 166 -6.17 4.89 -20.47
C GLN A 166 -4.93 4.04 -20.22
N THR A 167 -4.02 4.54 -19.37
CA THR A 167 -2.79 3.84 -19.01
C THR A 167 -2.83 3.40 -17.56
N ILE A 168 -2.56 2.11 -17.32
CA ILE A 168 -2.20 1.61 -16.00
C ILE A 168 -0.67 1.61 -15.87
N TYR A 169 -0.19 2.13 -14.75
CA TYR A 169 1.24 2.18 -14.44
C TYR A 169 1.58 1.09 -13.42
N MET A 170 2.39 0.13 -13.84
CA MET A 170 2.89 -0.96 -13.00
C MET A 170 4.24 -0.59 -12.40
N VAL A 171 4.38 -0.74 -11.08
CA VAL A 171 5.60 -0.37 -10.34
C VAL A 171 6.25 -1.62 -9.77
N TYR A 172 7.47 -1.91 -10.22
CA TYR A 172 8.34 -2.98 -9.70
C TYR A 172 9.79 -2.75 -10.12
N GLY A 173 10.65 -2.27 -9.22
CA GLY A 173 12.05 -1.88 -9.53
C GLY A 173 12.21 -0.68 -10.48
N GLY A 174 11.11 -0.25 -11.11
CA GLY A 174 10.91 0.91 -11.98
C GLY A 174 9.41 1.07 -12.23
N THR A 175 9.01 1.94 -13.16
CA THR A 175 7.62 2.16 -13.53
C THR A 175 7.42 1.92 -15.02
N SER A 176 6.45 1.07 -15.36
CA SER A 176 6.08 0.75 -16.74
C SER A 176 4.62 1.12 -16.96
N GLY A 177 4.35 1.95 -17.98
CA GLY A 177 2.99 2.28 -18.41
C GLY A 177 2.49 1.28 -19.45
N ILE A 178 1.27 0.78 -19.28
CA ILE A 178 0.59 -0.12 -20.22
C ILE A 178 -0.74 0.53 -20.57
N THR A 179 -0.95 0.82 -21.85
CA THR A 179 -2.20 1.43 -22.32
C THR A 179 -3.22 0.34 -22.65
N PHE A 180 -4.44 0.50 -22.13
CA PHE A 180 -5.56 -0.37 -22.42
C PHE A 180 -6.02 -0.21 -23.88
N PRO A 181 -6.17 -1.30 -24.65
CA PRO A 181 -6.45 -1.23 -26.08
C PRO A 181 -7.91 -0.82 -26.36
N GLU A 182 -8.13 0.26 -27.09
CA GLU A 182 -9.50 0.72 -27.39
C GLU A 182 -10.35 -0.35 -28.10
N GLU A 183 -9.76 -1.02 -29.07
CA GLU A 183 -10.37 -2.12 -29.82
C GLU A 183 -9.81 -3.47 -29.39
N PHE A 184 -10.63 -4.52 -29.48
CA PHE A 184 -10.18 -5.86 -29.16
C PHE A 184 -9.14 -6.35 -30.18
N SER A 185 -7.93 -6.66 -29.69
CA SER A 185 -6.82 -7.15 -30.52
C SER A 185 -6.30 -8.54 -30.12
N GLY A 186 -6.92 -9.16 -29.12
CA GLY A 186 -6.52 -10.45 -28.55
C GLY A 186 -6.61 -10.45 -27.03
N TRP A 187 -6.59 -11.66 -26.45
CA TRP A 187 -6.78 -11.87 -25.01
C TRP A 187 -5.66 -11.29 -24.14
N SER A 188 -4.39 -11.52 -24.50
CA SER A 188 -3.25 -11.11 -23.67
C SER A 188 -2.76 -9.71 -24.07
N ILE A 189 -2.71 -8.79 -23.10
CA ILE A 189 -2.21 -7.42 -23.29
C ILE A 189 -0.77 -7.31 -22.79
N ALA A 190 -0.53 -7.75 -21.55
CA ALA A 190 0.79 -7.69 -20.92
C ALA A 190 0.88 -8.68 -19.76
N SER A 191 2.10 -8.97 -19.30
CA SER A 191 2.31 -9.74 -18.07
C SER A 191 3.58 -9.28 -17.35
N GLY A 192 3.67 -9.60 -16.07
CA GLY A 192 4.85 -9.26 -15.28
C GLY A 192 4.63 -9.37 -13.78
N THR A 193 5.27 -8.49 -13.03
CA THR A 193 5.15 -8.41 -11.57
C THR A 193 4.99 -6.95 -11.17
N TYR A 194 4.14 -6.69 -10.17
CA TYR A 194 3.96 -5.35 -9.60
C TYR A 194 3.96 -5.42 -8.07
N SER A 195 4.55 -4.42 -7.43
CA SER A 195 4.37 -4.14 -6.00
C SER A 195 3.34 -3.04 -5.77
N ALA A 196 3.19 -2.14 -6.73
CA ALA A 196 2.11 -1.16 -6.78
C ALA A 196 1.65 -0.98 -8.22
N ALA A 197 0.39 -0.61 -8.40
CA ALA A 197 -0.16 -0.20 -9.68
C ALA A 197 -1.04 1.03 -9.49
N TYR A 198 -1.17 1.89 -10.50
CA TYR A 198 -2.11 3.01 -10.43
C TYR A 198 -2.64 3.41 -11.79
N ILE A 199 -3.81 4.03 -11.78
CA ILE A 199 -4.50 4.57 -12.94
C ILE A 199 -4.95 5.97 -12.56
N SER A 200 -4.68 6.95 -13.42
CA SER A 200 -5.12 8.33 -13.22
C SER A 200 -6.24 8.64 -14.22
N LEU A 201 -7.41 9.03 -13.70
CA LEU A 201 -8.59 9.36 -14.51
C LEU A 201 -9.02 10.81 -14.23
N PRO A 202 -9.78 11.45 -15.13
CA PRO A 202 -10.32 12.79 -14.89
C PRO A 202 -11.13 12.90 -13.58
N GLN A 203 -11.80 11.81 -13.18
CA GLN A 203 -12.64 11.75 -11.98
C GLN A 203 -11.85 11.53 -10.70
N GLY A 204 -10.63 11.01 -10.80
CA GLY A 204 -9.74 10.66 -9.70
C GLY A 204 -8.80 9.51 -10.07
N ASP A 205 -7.89 9.21 -9.15
CA ASP A 205 -6.88 8.17 -9.33
C ASP A 205 -7.24 6.97 -8.45
N ILE A 206 -6.83 5.78 -8.86
CA ILE A 206 -6.87 4.58 -8.05
C ILE A 206 -5.48 3.98 -7.94
N VAL A 207 -5.07 3.69 -6.71
CA VAL A 207 -3.77 3.08 -6.40
C VAL A 207 -3.97 1.72 -5.74
N PHE A 208 -3.21 0.74 -6.21
CA PHE A 208 -3.12 -0.61 -5.66
C PHE A 208 -1.72 -0.81 -5.10
N VAL A 209 -1.59 -1.37 -3.91
CA VAL A 209 -0.30 -1.80 -3.37
C VAL A 209 -0.41 -3.19 -2.78
N ALA A 210 0.45 -4.09 -3.23
CA ALA A 210 0.53 -5.45 -2.74
C ALA A 210 1.16 -5.47 -1.34
N LEU A 211 0.41 -5.94 -0.35
CA LEU A 211 0.88 -6.04 1.04
C LEU A 211 1.31 -7.46 1.39
N GLU A 212 0.51 -8.44 1.02
CA GLU A 212 0.80 -9.86 1.23
C GLU A 212 0.23 -10.70 0.08
N PRO A 213 1.10 -11.34 -0.73
CA PRO A 213 2.54 -11.13 -0.83
C PRO A 213 2.90 -9.67 -1.19
N THR A 214 4.13 -9.23 -0.89
CA THR A 214 4.58 -7.83 -1.12
C THR A 214 4.77 -7.47 -2.60
N ALA A 215 4.58 -8.44 -3.49
CA ALA A 215 4.55 -8.27 -4.94
C ALA A 215 3.69 -9.38 -5.53
N LEU A 216 2.95 -9.08 -6.60
CA LEU A 216 2.04 -10.00 -7.28
C LEU A 216 2.47 -10.16 -8.73
N GLY A 217 2.46 -11.40 -9.22
CA GLY A 217 2.50 -11.68 -10.64
C GLY A 217 1.17 -11.27 -11.28
N TYR A 218 1.20 -10.76 -12.51
CA TYR A 218 0.00 -10.42 -13.24
C TYR A 218 0.04 -10.88 -14.69
N GLU A 219 -1.12 -11.27 -15.18
CA GLU A 219 -1.49 -11.24 -16.58
C GLU A 219 -2.56 -10.16 -16.73
N LEU A 220 -2.30 -9.17 -17.58
CA LEU A 220 -3.28 -8.16 -17.97
C LEU A 220 -3.95 -8.65 -19.24
N THR A 221 -5.25 -8.86 -19.17
CA THR A 221 -6.05 -9.50 -20.22
C THR A 221 -7.22 -8.63 -20.64
N ASP A 222 -7.73 -8.91 -21.83
CA ASP A 222 -8.94 -8.34 -22.39
C ASP A 222 -10.08 -9.35 -22.27
N GLY A 223 -11.03 -9.08 -21.38
CA GLY A 223 -12.17 -9.96 -21.09
C GLY A 223 -13.17 -10.07 -22.24
N ARG A 224 -13.05 -9.25 -23.30
CA ARG A 224 -13.88 -9.36 -24.52
C ARG A 224 -13.71 -10.71 -25.20
N ASP A 225 -12.57 -11.37 -25.04
CA ASP A 225 -12.32 -12.73 -25.55
C ASP A 225 -13.33 -13.75 -24.99
N TRP A 226 -13.81 -13.51 -23.77
CA TRP A 226 -14.79 -14.35 -23.07
C TRP A 226 -16.20 -13.74 -23.06
N GLY A 227 -16.44 -12.72 -23.89
CA GLY A 227 -17.72 -12.01 -23.97
C GLY A 227 -17.96 -10.98 -22.87
N GLY A 228 -16.97 -10.69 -22.02
CA GLY A 228 -17.03 -9.64 -21.01
C GLY A 228 -16.77 -8.23 -21.57
N ASN A 229 -17.07 -7.21 -20.78
CA ASN A 229 -16.77 -5.80 -21.11
C ASN A 229 -15.76 -5.19 -20.10
N VAL A 230 -14.73 -5.97 -19.76
CA VAL A 230 -13.73 -5.62 -18.74
C VAL A 230 -12.32 -5.92 -19.23
N TYR A 231 -11.33 -5.16 -18.76
CA TYR A 231 -9.95 -5.63 -18.67
C TYR A 231 -9.73 -6.29 -17.33
N GLU A 232 -8.80 -7.23 -17.25
CA GLU A 232 -8.60 -8.02 -16.05
C GLU A 232 -7.11 -8.02 -15.69
N ILE A 233 -6.79 -7.78 -14.42
CA ILE A 233 -5.52 -8.23 -13.85
C ILE A 233 -5.78 -9.58 -13.21
N ILE A 234 -5.16 -10.62 -13.74
CA ILE A 234 -5.25 -11.98 -13.21
C ILE A 234 -3.94 -12.31 -12.48
N THR A 235 -4.07 -12.70 -11.21
CA THR A 235 -2.96 -13.22 -10.41
C THR A 235 -3.25 -14.66 -9.99
N THR A 236 -2.41 -15.59 -10.43
CA THR A 236 -2.51 -17.01 -10.04
C THR A 236 -2.10 -17.21 -8.58
N LEU A 237 -3.04 -17.62 -7.73
CA LEU A 237 -2.76 -18.03 -6.36
C LEU A 237 -2.45 -19.53 -6.28
N ARG A 238 -3.15 -20.32 -7.10
CA ARG A 238 -2.96 -21.76 -7.20
C ARG A 238 -3.19 -22.22 -8.63
N SER A 239 -2.26 -23.00 -9.14
CA SER A 239 -2.39 -23.71 -10.43
C SER A 239 -3.02 -25.09 -10.21
N ALA A 240 -3.28 -25.78 -11.32
CA ALA A 240 -3.96 -27.06 -11.35
C ALA A 240 -3.42 -28.08 -10.33
N GLY A 241 -4.34 -28.81 -9.70
CA GLY A 241 -4.06 -29.93 -8.82
C GLY A 241 -4.84 -29.89 -7.51
N MET A 242 -4.52 -30.85 -6.63
CA MET A 242 -5.18 -31.00 -5.34
C MET A 242 -4.74 -29.90 -4.36
N ILE A 243 -5.72 -29.34 -3.66
CA ILE A 243 -5.55 -28.49 -2.48
C ILE A 243 -5.99 -29.33 -1.28
N ALA A 244 -5.03 -29.66 -0.41
CA ALA A 244 -5.34 -30.44 0.78
C ALA A 244 -6.16 -29.61 1.78
N LYS A 245 -7.05 -30.29 2.50
CA LYS A 245 -7.84 -29.72 3.60
C LYS A 245 -6.96 -28.93 4.57
N GLY A 246 -7.44 -27.75 4.96
CA GLY A 246 -6.76 -26.81 5.85
C GLY A 246 -5.72 -25.93 5.16
N THR A 247 -5.41 -26.15 3.87
CA THR A 247 -4.54 -25.25 3.11
C THR A 247 -5.17 -23.85 3.05
N THR A 248 -4.38 -22.84 3.38
CA THR A 248 -4.80 -21.44 3.39
C THR A 248 -4.01 -20.64 2.37
N MET A 249 -4.70 -19.84 1.56
CA MET A 249 -4.15 -18.86 0.63
C MET A 249 -4.58 -17.47 1.08
N LYS A 250 -3.71 -16.47 0.98
CA LYS A 250 -3.98 -15.11 1.44
C LYS A 250 -3.55 -14.09 0.41
N VAL A 251 -4.39 -13.07 0.24
CA VAL A 251 -4.08 -11.88 -0.54
C VAL A 251 -4.46 -10.65 0.30
N SER A 252 -3.53 -9.73 0.44
CA SER A 252 -3.73 -8.44 1.09
C SER A 252 -3.30 -7.31 0.16
N LEU A 253 -4.23 -6.39 -0.08
CA LEU A 253 -4.01 -5.20 -0.89
C LEU A 253 -4.36 -3.95 -0.10
N MET A 254 -3.56 -2.89 -0.30
CA MET A 254 -4.03 -1.54 -0.07
C MET A 254 -4.64 -1.01 -1.38
N LEU A 255 -5.86 -0.50 -1.29
CA LEU A 255 -6.55 0.22 -2.36
C LEU A 255 -6.74 1.67 -1.91
N TYR A 256 -6.46 2.63 -2.80
CA TYR A 256 -6.68 4.04 -2.52
C TYR A 256 -7.29 4.74 -3.72
N PRO A 257 -8.62 4.61 -3.93
CA PRO A 257 -9.35 5.53 -4.80
C PRO A 257 -9.32 6.94 -4.17
N HIS A 258 -9.00 7.99 -4.94
CA HIS A 258 -8.94 9.36 -4.43
C HIS A 258 -9.03 10.44 -5.51
N THR A 259 -9.35 11.66 -5.12
CA THR A 259 -9.43 12.83 -6.04
C THR A 259 -8.38 13.90 -5.77
N ARG A 260 -7.29 13.53 -5.07
CA ARG A 260 -6.21 14.45 -4.66
C ARG A 260 -5.16 14.73 -5.74
N GLY A 261 -5.31 14.14 -6.91
CA GLY A 261 -4.46 14.34 -8.08
C GLY A 261 -3.12 13.57 -8.08
N PRO A 262 -2.34 13.67 -9.17
CA PRO A 262 -1.19 12.80 -9.43
C PRO A 262 -0.02 12.93 -8.44
N GLU A 263 0.18 14.12 -7.85
CA GLU A 263 1.22 14.30 -6.83
C GLU A 263 0.93 13.48 -5.57
N PHE A 264 -0.35 13.31 -5.23
CA PHE A 264 -0.75 12.45 -4.13
C PHE A 264 -0.59 10.96 -4.50
N THR A 265 -0.91 10.57 -5.73
CA THR A 265 -0.64 9.22 -6.25
C THR A 265 0.83 8.85 -6.15
N LYS A 266 1.71 9.75 -6.59
CA LYS A 266 3.16 9.60 -6.47
C LYS A 266 3.61 9.52 -5.01
N LEU A 267 3.04 10.37 -4.14
CA LEU A 267 3.29 10.32 -2.71
C LEU A 267 2.99 8.93 -2.14
N ILE A 268 1.83 8.35 -2.46
CA ILE A 268 1.43 7.00 -2.01
C ILE A 268 2.50 5.99 -2.44
N VAL A 269 2.75 5.86 -3.75
CA VAL A 269 3.67 4.85 -4.31
C VAL A 269 5.07 4.93 -3.68
N GLU A 270 5.63 6.14 -3.58
CA GLU A 270 6.95 6.36 -2.98
C GLU A 270 6.97 6.14 -1.46
N THR A 271 5.84 6.35 -0.77
CA THR A 271 5.72 6.10 0.68
C THR A 271 5.90 4.62 0.99
N PHE A 272 5.31 3.72 0.20
CA PHE A 272 5.48 2.28 0.41
C PHE A 272 6.92 1.82 0.15
N GLY A 273 7.56 2.34 -0.89
CA GLY A 273 8.98 2.11 -1.14
C GLY A 273 9.85 2.57 0.04
N SER A 274 9.58 3.79 0.54
CA SER A 274 10.33 4.37 1.67
C SER A 274 10.11 3.63 2.98
N LEU A 275 8.87 3.23 3.28
CA LEU A 275 8.52 2.49 4.50
C LEU A 275 9.19 1.10 4.52
N GLY A 276 9.14 0.38 3.40
CA GLY A 276 9.83 -0.90 3.25
C GLY A 276 11.35 -0.78 3.41
N ALA A 277 11.96 0.23 2.76
CA ALA A 277 13.38 0.52 2.88
C ALA A 277 13.78 0.89 4.32
N ALA A 278 12.97 1.69 5.02
CA ALA A 278 13.22 2.09 6.40
C ALA A 278 13.22 0.89 7.34
N LYS A 279 12.20 0.00 7.23
CA LYS A 279 12.14 -1.23 8.01
C LYS A 279 13.35 -2.13 7.76
N SER A 280 13.68 -2.43 6.50
CA SER A 280 14.82 -3.28 6.14
C SER A 280 16.15 -2.70 6.64
N THR A 281 16.32 -1.38 6.53
CA THR A 281 17.52 -0.68 7.01
C THR A 281 17.66 -0.80 8.52
N VAL A 282 16.58 -0.59 9.28
CA VAL A 282 16.58 -0.76 10.74
C VAL A 282 16.92 -2.20 11.11
N GLU A 283 16.28 -3.20 10.49
CA GLU A 283 16.58 -4.61 10.76
C GLU A 283 18.06 -4.96 10.50
N THR A 284 18.63 -4.41 9.42
CA THR A 284 20.05 -4.57 9.10
C THR A 284 20.95 -3.94 10.15
N LEU A 285 20.63 -2.71 10.57
CA LEU A 285 21.38 -2.01 11.60
C LEU A 285 21.32 -2.73 12.95
N LYS A 286 20.16 -3.27 13.33
CA LYS A 286 19.99 -4.09 14.54
C LYS A 286 20.86 -5.34 14.52
N LYS A 287 20.99 -6.01 13.37
CA LYS A 287 21.88 -7.16 13.20
C LYS A 287 23.36 -6.73 13.32
N SER A 288 23.73 -5.61 12.71
CA SER A 288 25.11 -5.13 12.71
C SER A 288 25.58 -4.57 14.07
N LYS A 289 24.65 -4.14 14.93
CA LYS A 289 24.84 -3.50 16.24
C LYS A 289 25.89 -2.38 16.22
N PRO A 290 25.48 -1.09 16.18
CA PRO A 290 26.40 0.02 16.28
C PRO A 290 27.30 -0.10 17.52
N ARG A 291 28.61 0.06 17.33
CA ARG A 291 29.64 -0.18 18.35
C ARG A 291 29.93 1.03 19.23
N THR A 292 29.34 2.17 18.90
CA THR A 292 29.59 3.45 19.58
C THR A 292 28.31 3.94 20.26
N PRO A 293 28.40 4.64 21.42
CA PRO A 293 27.21 5.13 22.12
C PRO A 293 26.33 6.05 21.28
N GLY A 294 26.94 6.90 20.43
CA GLY A 294 26.21 7.76 19.51
C GLY A 294 25.48 6.99 18.42
N GLY A 295 26.11 5.93 17.88
CA GLY A 295 25.46 5.03 16.93
C GLY A 295 24.29 4.26 17.53
N ALA A 296 24.42 3.78 18.77
CA ALA A 296 23.34 3.10 19.48
C ALA A 296 22.14 4.02 19.75
N LYS A 297 22.38 5.28 20.14
CA LYS A 297 21.32 6.28 20.32
C LYS A 297 20.56 6.55 19.02
N LEU A 298 21.26 6.75 17.91
CA LEU A 298 20.65 6.98 16.61
C LEU A 298 19.85 5.76 16.12
N LEU A 299 20.31 4.54 16.39
CA LEU A 299 19.54 3.33 16.08
C LEU A 299 18.20 3.32 16.85
N ALA A 300 18.21 3.65 18.14
CA ALA A 300 16.99 3.71 18.95
C ALA A 300 16.01 4.78 18.42
N GLU A 301 16.52 5.95 18.00
CA GLU A 301 15.69 6.98 17.35
C GLU A 301 15.14 6.49 16.00
N CYS A 302 15.94 5.77 15.22
CA CYS A 302 15.54 5.17 13.95
C CYS A 302 14.41 4.14 14.14
N GLU A 303 14.52 3.26 15.15
CA GLU A 303 13.46 2.30 15.51
C GLU A 303 12.16 3.02 15.91
N LYS A 304 12.27 4.12 16.67
CA LYS A 304 11.12 4.93 17.06
C LYS A 304 10.42 5.56 15.85
N GLU A 305 11.17 6.13 14.91
CA GLU A 305 10.59 6.75 13.71
C GLU A 305 9.93 5.71 12.80
N VAL A 306 10.51 4.51 12.63
CA VAL A 306 9.84 3.42 11.90
C VAL A 306 8.53 3.01 12.59
N LYS A 307 8.51 2.92 13.92
CA LYS A 307 7.27 2.65 14.66
C LYS A 307 6.22 3.74 14.41
N LEU A 308 6.59 5.01 14.49
CA LEU A 308 5.69 6.13 14.22
C LEU A 308 5.17 6.10 12.78
N ALA A 309 5.99 5.69 11.82
CA ALA A 309 5.56 5.51 10.42
C ALA A 309 4.49 4.43 10.30
N TYR A 310 4.67 3.27 10.94
CA TYR A 310 3.65 2.22 10.97
C TYR A 310 2.39 2.65 11.73
N ASP A 311 2.53 3.40 12.84
CA ASP A 311 1.39 3.92 13.60
C ASP A 311 0.58 4.91 12.75
N ALA A 312 1.23 5.78 11.96
CA ALA A 312 0.56 6.67 11.02
C ALA A 312 -0.11 5.91 9.87
N TYR A 313 0.59 4.92 9.29
CA TYR A 313 0.05 4.06 8.24
C TYR A 313 -1.20 3.32 8.70
N SER A 314 -1.17 2.82 9.95
CA SER A 314 -2.29 2.12 10.57
C SER A 314 -3.54 2.98 10.80
N LYS A 315 -3.45 4.29 10.50
CA LYS A 315 -4.52 5.30 10.54
C LYS A 315 -4.86 5.87 9.16
N GLY A 316 -4.25 5.37 8.09
CA GLY A 316 -4.42 5.88 6.74
C GLY A 316 -3.76 7.23 6.45
N ASP A 317 -2.83 7.68 7.31
CA ASP A 317 -2.09 8.92 7.14
C ASP A 317 -0.79 8.70 6.36
N ILE A 318 -0.91 8.74 5.02
CA ILE A 318 0.23 8.52 4.10
C ILE A 318 1.30 9.61 4.21
N GLU A 319 0.92 10.87 4.48
CA GLU A 319 1.86 11.98 4.57
C GLU A 319 2.77 11.83 5.79
N SER A 320 2.19 11.60 6.97
CA SER A 320 2.97 11.36 8.19
C SER A 320 3.76 10.06 8.10
N THR A 321 3.19 9.01 7.49
CA THR A 321 3.90 7.75 7.23
C THR A 321 5.20 8.02 6.48
N ARG A 322 5.13 8.79 5.38
CA ARG A 322 6.29 9.15 4.58
C ARG A 322 7.29 9.98 5.37
N ALA A 323 6.83 11.01 6.07
CA ALA A 323 7.69 11.90 6.83
C ALA A 323 8.53 11.13 7.86
N HIS A 324 7.89 10.23 8.62
CA HIS A 324 8.57 9.37 9.59
C HIS A 324 9.50 8.34 8.92
N ALA A 325 9.09 7.73 7.81
CA ALA A 325 9.93 6.78 7.07
C ALA A 325 11.20 7.44 6.51
N LEU A 326 11.09 8.63 5.91
CA LEU A 326 12.23 9.39 5.40
C LEU A 326 13.17 9.83 6.52
N LYS A 327 12.62 10.28 7.66
CA LYS A 327 13.42 10.65 8.83
C LYS A 327 14.18 9.44 9.40
N ALA A 328 13.56 8.26 9.44
CA ALA A 328 14.26 7.04 9.81
C ALA A 328 15.45 6.75 8.87
N LEU A 329 15.25 6.85 7.56
CA LEU A 329 16.33 6.65 6.57
C LEU A 329 17.46 7.68 6.74
N GLU A 330 17.13 8.94 7.02
CA GLU A 330 18.12 10.00 7.30
C GLU A 330 18.95 9.68 8.55
N LEU A 331 18.30 9.25 9.65
CA LEU A 331 18.97 8.83 10.89
C LEU A 331 19.89 7.63 10.65
N ALA A 332 19.42 6.65 9.87
CA ALA A 332 20.20 5.48 9.50
C ALA A 332 21.49 5.85 8.75
N GLN A 333 21.44 6.82 7.83
CA GLN A 333 22.63 7.31 7.14
C GLN A 333 23.62 8.00 8.10
N LYS A 334 23.11 8.76 9.08
CA LYS A 334 23.95 9.45 10.09
C LYS A 334 24.73 8.49 10.99
N ILE A 335 24.22 7.27 11.24
CA ILE A 335 24.89 6.27 12.10
C ILE A 335 26.31 5.99 11.62
N LYS A 336 26.52 5.77 10.31
CA LYS A 336 27.85 5.45 9.75
C LYS A 336 28.86 6.57 10.01
N ALA A 337 28.43 7.83 9.82
CA ALA A 337 29.27 9.00 10.04
C ALA A 337 29.63 9.17 11.52
N VAL A 338 28.66 9.02 12.41
CA VAL A 338 28.87 9.11 13.87
C VAL A 338 29.77 8.00 14.38
N GLU A 339 29.55 6.75 13.92
CA GLU A 339 30.41 5.63 14.29
C GLU A 339 31.87 5.89 13.91
N ARG A 340 32.12 6.32 12.68
CA ARG A 340 33.47 6.64 12.21
C ARG A 340 34.09 7.75 13.06
N ARG A 341 33.37 8.85 13.31
CA ARG A 341 33.89 9.99 14.07
C ARG A 341 34.18 9.63 15.52
N GLN A 342 33.29 8.88 16.18
CA GLN A 342 33.49 8.44 17.56
C GLN A 342 34.62 7.42 17.68
N ARG A 343 34.78 6.50 16.72
CA ARG A 343 35.94 5.58 16.72
C ARG A 343 37.26 6.35 16.57
N ILE A 344 37.35 7.32 15.66
CA ILE A 344 38.54 8.18 15.54
C ILE A 344 38.82 8.91 16.86
N LEU A 345 37.78 9.48 17.47
CA LEU A 345 37.93 10.19 18.74
C LEU A 345 38.43 9.27 19.86
N PHE A 346 37.81 8.11 20.05
CA PHE A 346 38.13 7.18 21.14
C PHE A 346 39.45 6.43 20.94
N PHE A 347 39.81 6.07 19.71
CA PHE A 347 40.98 5.23 19.44
C PHE A 347 42.21 5.98 18.91
N MET A 348 42.07 7.20 18.43
CA MET A 348 43.20 8.00 17.94
C MET A 348 43.40 9.26 18.77
N VAL A 349 42.36 10.09 18.89
CA VAL A 349 42.50 11.45 19.48
C VAL A 349 42.70 11.39 20.99
N ILE A 350 41.83 10.70 21.73
CA ILE A 350 41.92 10.61 23.19
C ILE A 350 43.24 9.95 23.63
N PRO A 351 43.65 8.79 23.07
CA PRO A 351 44.95 8.20 23.40
C PRO A 351 46.13 9.12 23.04
N GLY A 352 46.06 9.82 21.91
CA GLY A 352 47.09 10.78 21.49
C GLY A 352 47.25 11.95 22.47
N ILE A 353 46.15 12.55 22.92
CA ILE A 353 46.16 13.61 23.93
C ILE A 353 46.73 13.09 25.26
N ILE A 354 46.29 11.91 25.72
CA ILE A 354 46.83 11.29 26.94
C ILE A 354 48.34 11.07 26.82
N GLY A 355 48.82 10.57 25.69
CA GLY A 355 50.25 10.38 25.43
C GLY A 355 51.05 11.68 25.49
N ILE A 356 50.53 12.75 24.89
CA ILE A 356 51.15 14.08 24.94
C ILE A 356 51.21 14.58 26.40
N VAL A 357 50.12 14.46 27.17
CA VAL A 357 50.09 14.86 28.57
C VAL A 357 51.10 14.08 29.41
N ILE A 358 51.21 12.76 29.21
CA ILE A 358 52.21 11.93 29.89
C ILE A 358 53.63 12.38 29.54
N MET A 359 53.92 12.63 28.26
CA MET A 359 55.23 13.13 27.85
C MET A 359 55.55 14.50 28.46
N PHE A 360 54.59 15.42 28.50
CA PHE A 360 54.75 16.71 29.17
C PHE A 360 55.02 16.57 30.67
N LEU A 361 54.28 15.69 31.37
CA LEU A 361 54.49 15.41 32.79
C LEU A 361 55.87 14.79 33.05
N LEU A 362 56.32 13.87 32.20
CA LEU A 362 57.66 13.27 32.29
C LEU A 362 58.77 14.30 32.05
N ALA A 363 58.63 15.12 31.00
CA ALA A 363 59.59 16.20 30.70
C ALA A 363 59.66 17.23 31.83
N TRP A 364 58.50 17.60 32.39
CA TRP A 364 58.43 18.53 33.51
C TRP A 364 59.08 17.94 34.77
N SER A 365 58.78 16.69 35.11
CA SER A 365 59.40 15.96 36.22
C SER A 365 60.92 15.88 36.08
N ALA A 366 61.42 15.53 34.89
CA ALA A 366 62.85 15.50 34.60
C ALA A 366 63.49 16.89 34.78
N SER A 367 62.85 17.96 34.30
CA SER A 367 63.35 19.33 34.47
C SER A 367 63.42 19.77 35.94
N GLN A 368 62.45 19.35 36.76
CA GLN A 368 62.46 19.62 38.20
C GLN A 368 63.57 18.87 38.92
N LYS A 369 63.84 17.63 38.51
CA LYS A 369 64.91 16.80 39.08
C LYS A 369 66.28 17.41 38.81
N VAL A 370 66.53 17.83 37.56
CA VAL A 370 67.76 18.57 37.18
C VAL A 370 67.88 19.88 37.96
N ARG A 371 66.81 20.66 38.12
CA ARG A 371 66.84 21.89 38.94
C ARG A 371 67.18 21.64 40.41
N LYS A 372 66.78 20.51 40.98
CA LYS A 372 67.11 20.14 42.37
C LYS A 372 68.56 19.68 42.51
N GLU A 373 69.10 18.94 41.54
CA GLU A 373 70.50 18.49 41.53
C GLU A 373 71.50 19.65 41.29
N VAL A 374 71.10 20.71 40.60
CA VAL A 374 71.93 21.92 40.40
C VAL A 374 71.85 22.90 41.58
N ALA A 375 70.87 22.75 42.47
CA ALA A 375 70.66 23.61 43.65
C ALA A 375 71.16 23.01 44.97
N SER A 376 71.63 21.75 44.95
CA SER A 376 72.40 21.09 46.02
C SER A 376 73.90 21.19 45.74
#